data_AF-A0A9E3ZA50-F1
#
_entry.id   AF-A0A9E3ZA50-F1
#
_cell.length_a   1.000
_cell.length_b   1.000
_cell.length_c   1.000
_cell.angle_alpha   90.00
_cell.angle_beta   90.00
_cell.angle_gamma   90.00
#
_symmetry.space_group_name_H-M   'P 1'
#
loop_
_entity.id
_entity.type
_entity.pdbx_description
1 polymer ?
#
loop_
_entity_poly.entity_id
_entity_poly.type
_entity_poly.pdbx_seq_one_letter_code
_entity_poly.pdbx_strand_id
1 'polypeptide(L)'
;MQRYIPFLPQARIVMLVGAALCCTAALARSEAQWLDYFSSAADAGQCIESVTFTAIRQAGDVPATPIVQSALRALALKADQQRALGCAGDIAAQAIAAGADPDAVLAATAAGL
;
A
#
# COMPACT_ATOMS: atom_id res chain seq x y z
N MET A 1 -2.78 -46.05 -58.70
CA MET A 1 -3.21 -44.64 -58.80
C MET A 1 -4.08 -44.33 -57.60
N GLN A 2 -3.51 -43.60 -56.63
CA GLN A 2 -4.07 -43.32 -55.31
C GLN A 2 -5.18 -42.27 -55.38
N ARG A 3 -6.32 -42.52 -54.71
CA ARG A 3 -7.37 -41.53 -54.43
C ARG A 3 -7.24 -41.08 -52.98
N TYR A 4 -7.10 -39.76 -52.79
CA TYR A 4 -7.06 -39.09 -51.49
C TYR A 4 -8.48 -38.96 -50.92
N ILE A 5 -8.68 -39.36 -49.66
CA ILE A 5 -9.83 -39.03 -48.82
C ILE A 5 -9.27 -38.30 -47.59
N PRO A 6 -9.52 -37.01 -47.39
CA PRO A 6 -9.19 -36.38 -46.12
C PRO A 6 -10.24 -36.69 -45.05
N PHE A 7 -9.74 -37.27 -43.96
CA PHE A 7 -10.37 -37.46 -42.66
C PHE A 7 -10.84 -36.13 -42.04
N LEU A 8 -12.08 -36.10 -41.53
CA LEU A 8 -12.48 -35.26 -40.40
C LEU A 8 -12.44 -36.16 -39.15
N PRO A 9 -11.97 -35.67 -37.99
CA PRO A 9 -12.97 -35.28 -37.00
C PRO A 9 -12.59 -34.04 -36.19
N GLN A 10 -13.63 -33.35 -35.74
CA GLN A 10 -13.60 -32.13 -34.94
C GLN A 10 -12.91 -32.38 -33.60
N ALA A 11 -11.75 -31.75 -33.42
CA ALA A 11 -11.04 -31.73 -32.16
C ALA A 11 -11.33 -30.42 -31.41
N ARG A 12 -12.06 -30.58 -30.30
CA ARG A 12 -11.85 -29.87 -29.03
C ARG A 12 -12.18 -28.37 -29.04
N ILE A 13 -13.43 -28.08 -28.70
CA ILE A 13 -13.83 -26.83 -28.04
C ILE A 13 -13.04 -26.76 -26.71
N VAL A 14 -11.97 -25.96 -26.71
CA VAL A 14 -11.23 -25.60 -25.50
C VAL A 14 -12.02 -24.49 -24.80
N MET A 15 -12.44 -24.80 -23.57
CA MET A 15 -12.99 -23.88 -22.58
C MET A 15 -12.02 -22.71 -22.36
N LEU A 16 -12.36 -21.53 -22.87
CA LEU A 16 -11.70 -20.26 -22.52
C LEU A 16 -12.40 -19.70 -21.27
N VAL A 17 -12.02 -20.23 -20.10
CA VAL A 17 -12.23 -19.57 -18.81
C VAL A 17 -10.87 -19.57 -18.12
N GLY A 18 -10.22 -18.41 -18.09
CA GLY A 18 -8.87 -18.28 -17.54
C GLY A 18 -8.45 -16.83 -17.47
N ALA A 19 -8.73 -16.24 -16.31
CA ALA A 19 -8.39 -14.89 -15.89
C ALA A 19 -6.98 -14.44 -16.31
N ALA A 20 -6.90 -13.30 -16.98
CA ALA A 20 -5.69 -12.49 -17.03
C ALA A 20 -6.07 -11.00 -17.12
N LEU A 21 -6.82 -10.53 -16.12
CA LEU A 21 -6.82 -9.11 -15.75
C LEU A 21 -5.46 -8.78 -15.10
N CYS A 22 -4.38 -8.87 -15.87
CA CYS A 22 -3.09 -8.24 -15.53
C CYS A 22 -3.10 -6.80 -16.05
N CYS A 23 -4.07 -6.00 -15.61
CA CYS A 23 -3.89 -4.56 -15.61
C CYS A 23 -3.22 -4.23 -14.28
N THR A 24 -1.91 -4.05 -14.32
CA THR A 24 -1.12 -3.39 -13.28
C THR A 24 -1.58 -1.94 -13.19
N ALA A 25 -2.75 -1.73 -12.61
CA ALA A 25 -3.13 -0.43 -12.10
C ALA A 25 -2.20 -0.17 -10.92
N ALA A 26 -1.32 0.83 -11.07
CA ALA A 26 -0.70 1.50 -9.93
C ALA A 26 -1.83 2.17 -9.14
N LEU A 27 -2.57 1.36 -8.38
CA LEU A 27 -3.66 1.81 -7.54
C LEU A 27 -3.00 2.60 -6.42
N ALA A 28 -3.28 3.91 -6.38
CA ALA A 28 -3.09 4.67 -5.16
C ALA A 28 -3.72 3.87 -4.03
N ARG A 29 -2.90 3.46 -3.05
CA ARG A 29 -3.38 2.68 -1.89
C ARG A 29 -4.51 3.48 -1.26
N SER A 30 -5.64 2.82 -1.01
CA SER A 30 -6.73 3.46 -0.27
C SER A 30 -6.29 3.76 1.17
N GLU A 31 -6.96 4.69 1.85
CA GLU A 31 -6.72 5.00 3.27
C GLU A 31 -6.78 3.73 4.15
N ALA A 32 -7.75 2.84 3.88
CA ALA A 32 -7.88 1.57 4.59
C ALA A 32 -6.66 0.66 4.40
N GLN A 33 -6.07 0.64 3.19
CA GLN A 33 -4.88 -0.16 2.90
C GLN A 33 -3.64 0.41 3.59
N TRP A 34 -3.53 1.74 3.71
CA TRP A 34 -2.44 2.36 4.48
C TRP A 34 -2.59 2.11 5.98
N LEU A 35 -3.81 2.20 6.51
CA LEU A 35 -4.07 1.93 7.92
C LEU A 35 -3.72 0.48 8.29
N ASP A 36 -4.11 -0.48 7.47
CA ASP A 36 -3.77 -1.90 7.66
C ASP A 36 -2.26 -2.14 7.54
N TYR A 37 -1.61 -1.51 6.57
CA TYR A 37 -0.16 -1.55 6.42
C TYR A 37 0.59 -1.05 7.67
N PHE A 38 0.20 0.09 8.24
CA PHE A 38 0.85 0.60 9.46
C PHE A 38 0.50 -0.23 10.70
N SER A 39 -0.73 -0.71 10.80
CA SER A 39 -1.17 -1.56 11.92
C SER A 39 -0.42 -2.89 11.94
N SER A 40 -0.27 -3.54 10.78
CA SER A 40 0.48 -4.78 10.65
C SER A 40 1.98 -4.58 10.91
N ALA A 41 2.56 -3.45 10.50
CA ALA A 41 3.95 -3.11 10.82
C ALA A 41 4.15 -2.91 12.34
N ALA A 42 3.21 -2.22 13.00
CA ALA A 42 3.24 -2.07 14.45
C ALA A 42 3.10 -3.43 15.17
N ASP A 43 2.21 -4.31 14.68
CA ASP A 43 2.05 -5.68 15.19
C ASP A 43 3.30 -6.55 14.98
N ALA A 44 4.10 -6.26 13.95
CA ALA A 44 5.41 -6.85 13.73
C ALA A 44 6.54 -6.22 14.59
N GLY A 45 6.22 -5.26 15.47
CA GLY A 45 7.19 -4.63 16.36
C GLY A 45 7.98 -3.46 15.72
N GLN A 46 7.49 -2.90 14.61
CA GLN A 46 8.15 -1.76 13.95
C GLN A 46 7.59 -0.44 14.49
N CYS A 47 8.45 0.58 14.58
CA CYS A 47 8.01 1.94 14.89
C CYS A 47 7.31 2.57 13.69
N ILE A 48 6.09 3.03 13.88
CA ILE A 48 5.24 3.60 12.83
C ILE A 48 5.94 4.79 12.18
N GLU A 49 6.65 5.63 12.93
CA GLU A 49 7.39 6.77 12.38
C GLU A 49 8.46 6.36 11.35
N SER A 50 9.17 5.25 11.58
CA SER A 50 10.16 4.73 10.64
C SER A 50 9.52 4.12 9.40
N VAL A 51 8.35 3.48 9.59
CA VAL A 51 7.58 2.88 8.50
C VAL A 51 6.96 3.99 7.64
N THR A 52 6.49 5.09 8.24
CA THR A 52 5.99 6.26 7.53
C THR A 52 7.08 6.90 6.68
N PHE A 53 8.28 7.11 7.23
CA PHE A 53 9.42 7.61 6.45
C PHE A 53 9.65 6.76 5.19
N THR A 54 9.69 5.43 5.37
CA THR A 54 9.92 4.48 4.28
C THR A 54 8.78 4.51 3.27
N ALA A 55 7.53 4.55 3.73
CA ALA A 55 6.36 4.60 2.88
C ALA A 55 6.37 5.85 1.98
N ILE A 56 6.66 7.03 2.54
CA ILE A 56 6.71 8.28 1.78
C ILE A 56 7.88 8.26 0.79
N ARG A 57 9.06 7.80 1.21
CA ARG A 57 10.22 7.66 0.31
C ARG A 57 9.94 6.74 -0.89
N GLN A 58 9.16 5.67 -0.68
CA GLN A 58 8.81 4.71 -1.73
C GLN A 58 7.59 5.13 -2.56
N ALA A 59 6.73 6.00 -2.01
CA ALA A 59 5.53 6.49 -2.66
C ALA A 59 5.84 7.43 -3.86
N GLY A 60 7.03 8.06 -3.87
CA GLY A 60 7.45 8.94 -4.96
C GLY A 60 6.54 10.16 -5.08
N ASP A 61 5.88 10.30 -6.22
CA ASP A 61 4.97 11.43 -6.52
C ASP A 61 3.57 11.28 -5.89
N VAL A 62 3.29 10.18 -5.19
CA VAL A 62 2.01 10.00 -4.50
C VAL A 62 1.91 10.97 -3.31
N PRO A 63 0.76 11.65 -3.12
CA PRO A 63 0.57 12.59 -2.02
C PRO A 63 0.87 11.97 -0.65
N ALA A 64 1.66 12.67 0.17
CA ALA A 64 2.00 12.21 1.51
C ALA A 64 0.81 12.28 2.50
N THR A 65 -0.16 13.15 2.26
CA THR A 65 -1.33 13.37 3.13
C THR A 65 -2.05 12.08 3.56
N PRO A 66 -2.53 11.20 2.64
CA PRO A 66 -3.18 9.95 3.04
C PRO A 66 -2.25 9.02 3.83
N ILE A 67 -0.95 9.01 3.54
CA ILE A 67 0.03 8.19 4.24
C ILE A 67 0.18 8.68 5.70
N VAL A 68 0.32 9.99 5.88
CA VAL A 68 0.46 10.62 7.21
C VAL A 68 -0.83 10.44 8.03
N GLN A 69 -2.00 10.66 7.45
CA GLN A 69 -3.29 10.47 8.14
C GLN A 69 -3.48 9.03 8.62
N SER A 70 -3.23 8.05 7.75
CA SER A 70 -3.33 6.64 8.13
C SER A 70 -2.27 6.24 9.17
N ALA A 71 -1.05 6.78 9.10
CA ALA A 71 -0.01 6.54 10.09
C ALA A 71 -0.38 7.09 11.47
N LEU A 72 -0.91 8.32 11.54
CA LEU A 72 -1.39 8.92 12.79
C LEU A 72 -2.53 8.11 13.41
N ARG A 73 -3.47 7.67 12.57
CA ARG A 73 -4.57 6.82 13.03
C ARG A 73 -4.08 5.46 13.54
N ALA A 74 -3.13 4.84 12.86
CA ALA A 74 -2.50 3.60 13.34
C ALA A 74 -1.75 3.83 14.67
N LEU A 75 -1.02 4.94 14.79
CA LEU A 75 -0.32 5.31 16.03
C LEU A 75 -1.29 5.51 17.19
N ALA A 76 -2.44 6.15 16.95
CA ALA A 76 -3.48 6.30 17.98
C ALA A 76 -4.04 4.94 18.43
N LEU A 77 -4.26 4.00 17.50
CA LEU A 77 -4.75 2.65 17.82
C LEU A 77 -3.71 1.78 18.51
N LYS A 78 -2.42 2.01 18.27
CA LYS A 78 -1.29 1.20 18.75
C LYS A 78 -0.40 1.95 19.74
N ALA A 79 -0.90 3.02 20.36
CA ALA A 79 -0.09 3.95 21.14
C ALA A 79 0.67 3.27 22.29
N ASP A 80 0.00 2.37 23.03
CA ASP A 80 0.64 1.67 24.15
C ASP A 80 1.72 0.69 23.69
N GLN A 81 1.48 0.00 22.57
CA GLN A 81 2.48 -0.90 21.96
C GLN A 81 3.70 -0.13 21.46
N GLN A 82 3.49 0.99 20.76
CA GLN A 82 4.57 1.84 20.26
C GLN A 82 5.39 2.44 21.42
N ARG A 83 4.72 2.84 22.51
CA ARG A 83 5.40 3.30 23.73
C ARG A 83 6.22 2.18 24.38
N ALA A 84 5.70 0.95 24.44
CA ALA A 84 6.43 -0.19 24.98
C ALA A 84 7.68 -0.55 24.17
N LEU A 85 7.67 -0.27 22.86
CA LEU A 85 8.84 -0.42 21.97
C LEU A 85 9.84 0.74 22.07
N GLY A 86 9.51 1.83 22.78
CA GLY A 86 10.34 3.03 22.86
C GLY A 86 10.28 3.93 21.62
N CYS A 87 9.25 3.77 20.78
CA CYS A 87 9.02 4.63 19.63
C CYS A 87 8.60 6.04 20.10
N ALA A 88 9.09 7.07 19.41
CA ALA A 88 8.85 8.47 19.74
C ALA A 88 7.51 8.99 19.19
N GLY A 89 7.02 8.39 18.10
CA GLY A 89 5.73 8.74 17.48
C GLY A 89 5.73 10.06 16.70
N ASP A 90 6.90 10.59 16.31
CA ASP A 90 7.01 11.83 15.53
C ASP A 90 6.82 11.59 14.02
N ILE A 91 5.57 11.32 13.63
CA ILE A 91 5.19 11.03 12.25
C ILE A 91 5.45 12.24 11.32
N ALA A 92 5.19 13.46 11.79
CA ALA A 92 5.30 14.67 10.98
C ALA A 92 6.75 14.98 10.62
N ALA A 93 7.67 14.92 11.59
CA ALA A 93 9.08 15.14 11.29
C ALA A 93 9.64 14.07 10.35
N GLN A 94 9.24 12.80 10.52
CA GLN A 94 9.65 11.73 9.60
C GLN A 94 9.09 11.91 8.19
N ALA A 95 7.86 12.38 8.04
CA ALA A 95 7.28 12.66 6.73
C ALA A 95 8.03 13.77 6.00
N ILE A 96 8.34 14.87 6.68
CA ILE A 96 9.11 15.98 6.12
C ILE A 96 10.53 15.52 5.77
N ALA A 97 11.19 14.75 6.65
CA ALA A 97 12.52 14.20 6.40
C ALA A 97 12.52 13.23 5.20
N ALA A 98 11.41 12.54 4.94
CA ALA A 98 11.22 11.67 3.78
C ALA A 98 11.01 12.43 2.46
N GLY A 99 10.85 13.76 2.51
CA GLY A 99 10.66 14.63 1.35
C GLY A 99 9.20 15.05 1.10
N ALA A 100 8.29 14.81 2.04
CA ALA A 100 6.94 15.32 1.93
C ALA A 100 6.90 16.86 2.08
N ASP A 101 5.97 17.49 1.36
CA ASP A 101 5.71 18.92 1.49
C ASP A 101 5.27 19.26 2.93
N PRO A 102 5.97 20.18 3.64
CA PRO A 102 5.66 20.50 5.03
C PRO A 102 4.25 21.02 5.25
N ASP A 103 3.71 21.83 4.34
CA ASP A 103 2.36 22.39 4.48
C ASP A 103 1.31 21.28 4.34
N ALA A 104 1.48 20.37 3.39
CA ALA A 104 0.64 19.19 3.24
C ALA A 104 0.72 18.26 4.45
N VAL A 105 1.90 18.07 5.06
CA VAL A 105 2.08 17.27 6.28
C VAL A 105 1.37 17.92 7.46
N LEU A 106 1.54 19.23 7.67
CA LEU A 106 0.89 19.95 8.75
C LEU A 106 -0.63 19.90 8.62
N ALA A 107 -1.16 20.09 7.41
CA ALA A 107 -2.58 19.94 7.14
C ALA A 107 -3.08 18.51 7.41
N ALA A 108 -2.30 17.50 7.00
CA ALA A 108 -2.61 16.09 7.24
C ALA A 108 -2.64 15.75 8.74
N THR A 109 -1.66 16.26 9.50
CA THR A 109 -1.58 16.08 10.95
C THR A 109 -2.74 16.76 11.66
N ALA A 110 -3.10 17.98 11.26
CA ALA A 110 -4.26 18.69 11.82
C ALA A 110 -5.60 17.98 11.52
N ALA A 111 -5.71 17.30 10.37
CA ALA A 111 -6.91 16.57 9.98
C ALA A 111 -6.99 15.14 10.56
N GLY A 112 -5.86 14.59 11.03
CA GLY A 112 -5.74 13.21 11.52
C GLY A 112 -5.70 13.06 13.04
N LEU A 113 -5.81 14.16 13.79
CA LEU A 113 -5.85 14.22 15.26
C LEU A 113 -7.24 14.59 15.77
#